data_AF-A0A971WCR7-F1
#
_entry.id   AF-A0A971WCR7-F1
#
_cell.length_a   1.000
_cell.length_b   1.000
_cell.length_c   1.000
_cell.angle_alpha   90.00
_cell.angle_beta   90.00
_cell.angle_gamma   90.00
#
_symmetry.space_group_name_H-M   'P 1'
#
loop_
_entity.id
_entity.type
_entity.pdbx_description
1 polymer ?
#
loop_
_entity_poly.entity_id
_entity_poly.type
_entity_poly.pdbx_seq_one_letter_code
_entity_poly.pdbx_strand_id
1 'polypeptide(L)'
;QRIIRMLQTCASGGGNLLLNIGPAPDGSVPADAVEPLTKVGKWLEQNGKAVYGKLIKNSGENGSWFGANGLTSASSDGKSVYLWTWIWPTTGEMGIGGYINAPKAVYLLKDKTPIAFEHKGHRILLKNMPKTSPDKTAGITIIAMDFDEKPQHMFASYYPQLHGGRDVAGENKI
;
A
#
# COMPACT_ATOMS: atom_id res chain seq x y z
N GLN A 1 10.16 -9.75 8.00
CA GLN A 1 9.93 -8.73 6.95
C GLN A 1 10.06 -9.26 5.53
N ARG A 2 11.17 -9.91 5.14
CA ARG A 2 11.43 -10.32 3.73
C ARG A 2 10.28 -11.05 3.03
N ILE A 3 9.64 -12.02 3.71
CA ILE A 3 8.49 -12.76 3.15
C ILE A 3 7.33 -11.83 2.79
N ILE A 4 7.00 -10.86 3.65
CA ILE A 4 5.91 -9.89 3.40
C ILE A 4 6.27 -8.96 2.23
N ARG A 5 7.56 -8.65 2.04
CA ARG A 5 8.03 -7.90 0.86
C ARG A 5 7.80 -8.67 -0.44
N MET A 6 8.10 -9.98 -0.43
CA MET A 6 7.82 -10.86 -1.56
C MET A 6 6.31 -10.98 -1.82
N LEU A 7 5.50 -11.09 -0.76
CA LEU A 7 4.04 -11.07 -0.87
C LEU A 7 3.54 -9.79 -1.52
N GLN A 8 4.07 -8.63 -1.13
CA GLN A 8 3.70 -7.35 -1.72
C GLN A 8 3.98 -7.34 -3.23
N THR A 9 5.17 -7.79 -3.64
CA THR A 9 5.56 -7.81 -5.06
C THR A 9 4.63 -8.71 -5.88
N CYS A 10 4.29 -9.90 -5.36
CA CYS A 10 3.32 -10.80 -6.00
C CYS A 10 1.91 -10.17 -6.05
N ALA A 11 1.43 -9.63 -4.94
CA ALA A 11 0.12 -9.01 -4.83
C ALA A 11 -0.06 -7.80 -5.76
N SER A 12 0.93 -6.90 -5.83
CA SER A 12 0.91 -5.77 -6.76
C SER A 12 1.11 -6.19 -8.21
N GLY A 13 1.87 -7.25 -8.45
CA GLY A 13 2.16 -7.79 -9.79
C GLY A 13 1.04 -8.64 -10.39
N GLY A 14 -0.01 -8.96 -9.62
CA GLY A 14 -1.08 -9.87 -10.04
C GLY A 14 -0.65 -11.33 -10.12
N GLY A 15 0.32 -11.73 -9.30
CA GLY A 15 0.85 -13.10 -9.22
C GLY A 15 0.69 -13.73 -7.83
N ASN A 16 1.09 -14.99 -7.72
CA ASN A 16 1.05 -15.75 -6.47
C ASN A 16 2.46 -15.91 -5.88
N LEU A 17 2.56 -15.94 -4.56
CA LEU A 17 3.77 -16.35 -3.86
C LEU A 17 3.62 -17.80 -3.39
N LEU A 18 4.41 -18.71 -3.96
CA LEU A 18 4.61 -20.05 -3.43
C LEU A 18 5.92 -20.05 -2.63
N LEU A 19 5.83 -20.30 -1.32
CA LEU A 19 6.99 -20.32 -0.43
C LEU A 19 7.29 -21.75 -0.01
N ASN A 20 8.49 -22.22 -0.31
CA ASN A 20 8.94 -23.57 0.03
C ASN A 20 9.59 -23.61 1.41
N ILE A 21 9.36 -24.70 2.13
CA ILE A 21 10.13 -25.12 3.29
C ILE A 21 10.62 -26.55 3.06
N GLY A 22 11.85 -26.86 3.47
CA GLY A 22 12.36 -28.23 3.44
C GLY A 22 12.05 -28.91 4.78
N PRO A 23 11.38 -30.07 4.82
CA PRO A 23 11.18 -30.78 6.08
C PRO A 23 12.54 -31.21 6.68
N ALA A 24 12.57 -31.36 8.00
CA ALA A 24 13.70 -31.95 8.71
C ALA A 24 13.87 -33.44 8.34
N PRO A 25 15.00 -34.09 8.66
CA PRO A 25 15.23 -35.50 8.34
C PRO A 25 14.17 -36.47 8.90
N ASP A 26 13.50 -36.09 9.99
CA ASP A 26 12.40 -36.83 10.61
C ASP A 26 11.01 -36.50 10.03
N GLY A 27 10.95 -35.64 9.00
CA GLY A 27 9.73 -35.18 8.36
C GLY A 27 9.03 -34.00 9.04
N SER A 28 9.55 -33.50 10.18
CA SER A 28 8.96 -32.36 10.88
C SER A 28 9.21 -31.02 10.17
N VAL A 29 8.44 -29.99 10.53
CA VAL A 29 8.67 -28.61 10.06
C VAL A 29 9.88 -28.03 10.81
N PRO A 30 10.89 -27.48 10.12
CA PRO A 30 12.04 -26.86 10.78
C PRO A 30 11.65 -25.75 11.73
N ALA A 31 12.24 -25.73 12.92
CA ALA A 31 11.92 -24.75 13.97
C ALA A 31 12.17 -23.30 13.53
N ASP A 32 13.18 -23.07 12.69
CA ASP A 32 13.52 -21.77 12.10
C ASP A 32 12.49 -21.28 11.07
N ALA A 33 11.70 -22.19 10.48
CA ALA A 33 10.59 -21.85 9.58
C ALA A 33 9.30 -21.49 10.34
N VAL A 34 9.10 -22.04 11.54
CA VAL A 34 7.87 -21.85 12.32
C VAL A 34 7.66 -20.38 12.70
N GLU A 35 8.67 -19.73 13.28
CA GLU A 35 8.52 -18.35 13.76
C GLU A 35 8.24 -17.35 12.62
N PRO A 36 9.00 -17.33 11.50
CA PRO A 36 8.72 -16.42 10.38
C PRO A 36 7.34 -16.65 9.76
N LEU A 37 6.94 -17.91 9.55
CA LEU A 37 5.63 -18.23 8.97
C LEU A 37 4.49 -17.85 9.91
N THR A 38 4.65 -18.07 11.22
CA THR A 38 3.67 -17.65 12.23
C THR A 38 3.52 -16.13 12.26
N LYS A 39 4.62 -15.37 12.19
CA LYS A 39 4.57 -13.90 12.11
C LYS A 39 3.86 -13.43 10.83
N VAL A 40 4.10 -14.08 9.70
CA VAL A 40 3.41 -13.78 8.43
C VAL A 40 1.92 -14.08 8.55
N GLY A 41 1.54 -15.21 9.14
CA GLY A 41 0.14 -15.57 9.39
C GLY A 41 -0.60 -14.52 10.22
N LYS A 42 -0.04 -14.14 11.37
CA LYS A 42 -0.59 -13.07 12.23
C LYS A 42 -0.75 -11.74 11.51
N TRP A 43 0.21 -11.40 10.65
CA TRP A 43 0.12 -10.17 9.85
C TRP A 43 -0.99 -10.26 8.78
N LEU A 44 -1.16 -11.42 8.15
CA LEU A 44 -2.19 -11.68 7.14
C LEU A 44 -3.61 -11.70 7.72
N GLU A 45 -3.80 -12.15 8.96
CA GLU A 45 -5.10 -12.08 9.65
C GLU A 45 -5.64 -10.64 9.69
N GLN A 46 -4.75 -9.67 9.88
CA GLN A 46 -5.09 -8.25 10.00
C GLN A 46 -5.13 -7.53 8.64
N ASN A 47 -4.25 -7.92 7.71
CA ASN A 47 -4.01 -7.17 6.47
C ASN A 47 -4.38 -7.94 5.20
N GLY A 48 -5.02 -9.10 5.34
CA GLY A 48 -5.29 -10.03 4.25
C GLY A 48 -6.07 -9.43 3.09
N LYS A 49 -6.88 -8.39 3.30
CA LYS A 49 -7.58 -7.68 2.20
C LYS A 49 -6.64 -7.05 1.17
N ALA A 50 -5.40 -6.74 1.55
CA ALA A 50 -4.39 -6.20 0.63
C ALA A 50 -3.62 -7.29 -0.14
N VAL A 51 -3.88 -8.57 0.13
CA VAL A 51 -3.14 -9.73 -0.41
C VAL A 51 -4.07 -10.76 -1.06
N TYR A 52 -5.14 -11.16 -0.38
CA TYR A 52 -6.06 -12.20 -0.81
C TYR A 52 -7.09 -11.70 -1.81
N GLY A 53 -7.60 -12.63 -2.61
CA GLY A 53 -8.62 -12.37 -3.62
C GLY A 53 -8.02 -11.83 -4.92
N LYS A 54 -8.90 -11.35 -5.81
CA LYS A 54 -8.48 -10.73 -7.06
C LYS A 54 -8.09 -9.28 -6.80
N LEU A 55 -6.80 -9.00 -6.91
CA LEU A 55 -6.26 -7.64 -6.88
C LEU A 55 -5.99 -7.16 -8.31
N ILE A 56 -6.04 -5.85 -8.51
CA ILE A 56 -5.68 -5.25 -9.79
C ILE A 56 -4.16 -5.16 -9.89
N LYS A 57 -3.62 -5.66 -10.99
CA LYS A 57 -2.20 -5.53 -11.33
C LYS A 57 -1.82 -4.06 -11.47
N ASN A 58 -0.78 -3.65 -10.76
CA ASN A 58 -0.11 -2.39 -11.00
C ASN A 58 0.74 -2.53 -12.28
N SER A 59 0.41 -1.75 -13.31
CA SER A 59 1.07 -1.69 -14.61
C SER A 59 2.23 -0.67 -14.65
N GLY A 60 2.76 -0.22 -13.51
CA GLY A 60 3.83 0.76 -13.42
C GLY A 60 3.37 2.21 -13.70
N GLU A 61 4.35 3.10 -13.86
CA GLU A 61 4.16 4.56 -13.92
C GLU A 61 3.30 5.04 -15.09
N ASN A 62 3.36 4.35 -16.24
CA ASN A 62 2.68 4.76 -17.48
C ASN A 62 1.33 4.06 -17.72
N GLY A 63 0.87 3.21 -16.81
CA GLY A 63 -0.36 2.42 -17.00
C GLY A 63 -1.19 2.17 -15.75
N SER A 64 -0.72 2.59 -14.57
CA SER A 64 -1.46 2.39 -13.32
C SER A 64 -2.24 3.64 -12.92
N TRP A 65 -3.53 3.44 -12.73
CA TRP A 65 -4.47 4.40 -12.16
C TRP A 65 -4.39 4.47 -10.62
N PHE A 66 -3.36 3.84 -10.03
CA PHE A 66 -3.01 3.96 -8.63
C PHE A 66 -1.50 3.77 -8.46
N GLY A 67 -0.93 4.36 -7.42
CA GLY A 67 0.50 4.31 -7.15
C GLY A 67 0.88 5.08 -5.88
N ALA A 68 2.04 4.74 -5.34
CA ALA A 68 2.74 5.49 -4.29
C ALA A 68 4.15 4.88 -4.17
N ASN A 69 5.04 5.25 -5.09
CA ASN A 69 6.38 4.67 -5.23
C ASN A 69 6.38 3.13 -5.39
N GLY A 70 5.38 2.58 -6.11
CA GLY A 70 5.27 1.14 -6.38
C GLY A 70 4.81 0.27 -5.20
N LEU A 71 4.51 0.86 -4.04
CA LEU A 71 4.16 0.13 -2.81
C LEU A 71 2.64 0.04 -2.60
N THR A 72 1.90 -0.28 -3.67
CA THR A 72 0.43 -0.30 -3.62
C THR A 72 -0.17 -1.55 -4.26
N SER A 73 -1.29 -1.99 -3.72
CA SER A 73 -2.22 -2.91 -4.36
C SER A 73 -3.62 -2.29 -4.37
N ALA A 74 -4.52 -2.77 -5.24
CA ALA A 74 -5.88 -2.26 -5.30
C ALA A 74 -6.91 -3.38 -5.40
N SER A 75 -8.09 -3.15 -4.83
CA SER A 75 -9.22 -4.08 -4.89
C SER A 75 -9.69 -4.32 -6.32
N SER A 76 -10.34 -5.45 -6.57
CA SER A 76 -10.83 -5.84 -7.90
C SER A 76 -11.92 -4.91 -8.45
N ASP A 77 -12.68 -4.25 -7.58
CA ASP A 77 -13.68 -3.25 -7.96
C ASP A 77 -13.09 -1.87 -8.27
N GLY A 78 -11.78 -1.68 -8.02
CA GLY A 78 -11.06 -0.44 -8.24
C GLY A 78 -11.34 0.67 -7.23
N LYS A 79 -12.10 0.39 -6.16
CA LYS A 79 -12.56 1.42 -5.19
C LYS A 79 -11.67 1.55 -3.97
N SER A 80 -10.86 0.55 -3.65
CA SER A 80 -9.94 0.58 -2.52
C SER A 80 -8.50 0.45 -2.99
N VAL A 81 -7.65 1.37 -2.54
CA VAL A 81 -6.20 1.33 -2.74
C VAL A 81 -5.52 1.07 -1.40
N TYR A 82 -4.65 0.07 -1.37
CA TYR A 82 -3.89 -0.34 -0.20
C TYR A 82 -2.44 0.11 -0.35
N LEU A 83 -2.03 1.08 0.47
CA LEU A 83 -0.66 1.53 0.60
C LEU A 83 0.08 0.64 1.60
N TRP A 84 1.16 0.02 1.15
CA TRP A 84 2.06 -0.74 1.99
C TRP A 84 3.09 0.22 2.57
N THR A 85 3.07 0.42 3.89
CA THR A 85 3.95 1.37 4.59
C THR A 85 5.03 0.62 5.38
N TRP A 86 6.26 0.75 4.90
CA TRP A 86 7.46 0.05 5.37
C TRP A 86 8.33 0.99 6.21
N ILE A 87 8.32 2.26 5.83
CA ILE A 87 8.95 3.37 6.52
C ILE A 87 7.81 4.19 7.10
N TRP A 88 7.73 4.19 8.42
CA TRP A 88 6.67 4.89 9.13
C TRP A 88 7.14 6.31 9.49
N PRO A 89 6.34 7.36 9.25
CA PRO A 89 6.73 8.72 9.56
C PRO A 89 6.74 8.94 11.08
N THR A 90 7.83 9.47 11.60
CA THR A 90 7.93 9.84 13.03
C THR A 90 7.26 11.18 13.33
N THR A 91 7.04 12.01 12.30
CA THR A 91 6.38 13.32 12.38
C THR A 91 4.87 13.22 12.62
N GLY A 92 4.26 12.05 12.33
CA GLY A 92 2.80 11.88 12.34
C GLY A 92 2.11 12.41 11.09
N GLU A 93 2.87 12.77 10.06
CA GLU A 93 2.36 13.27 8.78
C GLU A 93 3.00 12.53 7.60
N MET A 94 2.23 12.32 6.54
CA MET A 94 2.70 11.68 5.30
C MET A 94 1.99 12.26 4.09
N GLY A 95 2.74 12.62 3.05
CA GLY A 95 2.19 13.02 1.76
C GLY A 95 2.19 11.88 0.76
N ILE A 96 1.06 11.67 0.09
CA ILE A 96 0.92 10.74 -1.03
C ILE A 96 0.57 11.57 -2.27
N GLY A 97 1.43 11.56 -3.28
CA GLY A 97 1.20 12.27 -4.53
C GLY A 97 0.54 11.41 -5.61
N GLY A 98 -0.07 12.08 -6.58
CA GLY A 98 -0.54 11.51 -7.83
C GLY A 98 -2.03 11.27 -7.92
N TYR A 99 -2.78 11.35 -6.81
CA TYR A 99 -4.23 11.12 -6.81
C TYR A 99 -5.00 12.41 -7.09
N ILE A 100 -5.67 12.47 -8.25
CA ILE A 100 -6.50 13.61 -8.66
C ILE A 100 -7.80 13.65 -7.87
N ASN A 101 -8.38 12.49 -7.56
CA ASN A 101 -9.60 12.39 -6.77
C ASN A 101 -9.28 12.32 -5.27
N ALA A 102 -10.11 12.99 -4.47
CA ALA A 102 -10.05 12.84 -3.02
C ALA A 102 -10.58 11.45 -2.61
N PRO A 103 -9.91 10.74 -1.68
CA PRO A 103 -10.48 9.54 -1.09
C PRO A 103 -11.68 9.92 -0.22
N LYS A 104 -12.66 9.03 -0.15
CA LYS A 104 -13.80 9.11 0.76
C LYS A 104 -13.39 8.86 2.21
N ALA A 105 -12.47 7.92 2.40
CA ALA A 105 -11.94 7.57 3.71
C ALA A 105 -10.50 7.10 3.61
N VAL A 106 -9.71 7.41 4.63
CA VAL A 106 -8.37 6.85 4.82
C VAL A 106 -8.29 6.25 6.21
N TYR A 107 -7.78 5.03 6.34
CA TYR A 107 -7.73 4.31 7.62
C TYR A 107 -6.65 3.22 7.66
N LEU A 108 -6.31 2.75 8.86
CA LEU A 108 -5.48 1.57 9.06
C LEU A 108 -6.27 0.31 8.73
N LEU A 109 -5.76 -0.54 7.84
CA LEU A 109 -6.51 -1.71 7.38
C LEU A 109 -6.83 -2.70 8.51
N LYS A 110 -5.91 -2.85 9.47
CA LYS A 110 -5.97 -3.83 10.56
C LYS A 110 -7.21 -3.72 11.45
N ASP A 111 -7.65 -2.49 11.75
CA ASP A 111 -8.68 -2.19 12.75
C ASP A 111 -9.64 -1.09 12.32
N LYS A 112 -9.51 -0.60 11.07
CA LYS A 112 -10.30 0.51 10.51
C LYS A 112 -10.16 1.83 11.27
N THR A 113 -9.08 2.00 12.06
CA THR A 113 -8.80 3.29 12.71
C THR A 113 -8.67 4.39 11.65
N PRO A 114 -9.50 5.44 11.69
CA PRO A 114 -9.47 6.51 10.70
C PRO A 114 -8.18 7.31 10.80
N ILE A 115 -7.68 7.76 9.64
CA ILE A 115 -6.55 8.68 9.53
C ILE A 115 -7.11 9.98 8.95
N ALA A 116 -6.86 11.10 9.65
CA ALA A 116 -7.21 12.40 9.14
C ALA A 116 -6.39 12.70 7.88
N PHE A 117 -7.01 13.27 6.85
CA PHE A 117 -6.31 13.65 5.64
C PHE A 117 -6.84 14.97 5.09
N GLU A 118 -6.01 15.61 4.28
CA GLU A 118 -6.36 16.78 3.48
C GLU A 118 -5.97 16.50 2.03
N HIS A 119 -6.89 16.68 1.10
CA HIS A 119 -6.61 16.55 -0.32
C HIS A 119 -6.33 17.94 -0.90
N LYS A 120 -5.15 18.13 -1.52
CA LYS A 120 -4.71 19.38 -2.14
C LYS A 120 -4.19 19.11 -3.55
N GLY A 121 -4.93 19.52 -4.57
CA GLY A 121 -4.56 19.27 -5.96
C GLY A 121 -4.49 17.77 -6.24
N HIS A 122 -3.29 17.25 -6.51
CA HIS A 122 -3.05 15.82 -6.72
C HIS A 122 -2.41 15.11 -5.51
N ARG A 123 -2.38 15.75 -4.33
CA ARG A 123 -1.74 15.22 -3.12
C ARG A 123 -2.77 14.91 -2.04
N ILE A 124 -2.60 13.78 -1.38
CA ILE A 124 -3.30 13.41 -0.15
C ILE A 124 -2.30 13.58 0.99
N LEU A 125 -2.58 14.50 1.91
CA LEU A 125 -1.76 14.78 3.08
C LEU A 125 -2.39 14.12 4.30
N LEU A 126 -1.82 13.01 4.76
CA LEU A 126 -2.22 12.33 5.97
C LEU A 126 -1.70 13.08 7.19
N LYS A 127 -2.55 13.22 8.20
CA LYS A 127 -2.31 13.96 9.44
C LYS A 127 -2.66 13.12 10.66
N ASN A 128 -2.12 13.52 11.82
CA ASN A 128 -2.40 12.91 13.11
C ASN A 128 -2.15 11.40 13.14
N MET A 129 -1.19 10.91 12.34
CA MET A 129 -0.82 9.51 12.34
C MET A 129 -0.11 9.15 13.66
N PRO A 130 -0.25 7.91 14.15
CA PRO A 130 0.55 7.43 15.29
C PRO A 130 2.04 7.72 15.10
N LYS A 131 2.75 8.16 16.15
CA LYS A 131 4.19 8.48 16.07
C LYS A 131 5.09 7.27 15.81
N THR A 132 4.57 6.06 16.04
CA THR A 132 5.28 4.79 15.78
C THR A 132 4.39 3.86 14.99
N SER A 133 5.01 2.95 14.22
CA SER A 133 4.27 1.96 13.44
C SER A 133 3.30 1.17 14.34
N PRO A 134 1.99 1.16 13.99
CA PRO A 134 0.97 0.40 14.73
C PRO A 134 1.11 -1.11 14.57
N ASP A 135 1.83 -1.59 13.56
CA ASP A 135 2.14 -3.01 13.39
C ASP A 135 3.39 -3.40 14.20
N LYS A 136 3.19 -4.23 15.22
CA LYS A 136 4.27 -4.78 16.05
C LYS A 136 4.72 -6.16 15.59
N THR A 137 4.06 -6.75 14.59
CA THR A 137 4.37 -8.11 14.10
C THR A 137 5.46 -8.10 13.05
N ALA A 138 5.30 -7.27 12.01
CA ALA A 138 6.24 -7.18 10.89
C ALA A 138 6.87 -5.78 10.75
N GLY A 139 6.34 -4.76 11.42
CA GLY A 139 6.68 -3.36 11.18
C GLY A 139 6.16 -2.84 9.84
N ILE A 140 5.19 -3.51 9.20
CA ILE A 140 4.61 -3.12 7.92
C ILE A 140 3.13 -2.84 8.14
N THR A 141 2.73 -1.59 7.99
CA THR A 141 1.34 -1.19 8.20
C THR A 141 0.68 -0.96 6.84
N ILE A 142 -0.58 -1.39 6.69
CA ILE A 142 -1.36 -1.07 5.49
C ILE A 142 -2.29 0.11 5.79
N ILE A 143 -2.19 1.15 4.96
CA ILE A 143 -3.13 2.27 4.93
C ILE A 143 -4.07 2.02 3.74
N ALA A 144 -5.37 1.95 4.01
CA ALA A 144 -6.38 1.81 2.99
C ALA A 144 -7.01 3.17 2.68
N MET A 145 -7.21 3.42 1.38
CA MET A 145 -7.90 4.59 0.86
C MET A 145 -9.08 4.09 0.04
N ASP A 146 -10.30 4.44 0.48
CA ASP A 146 -11.53 4.09 -0.23
C ASP A 146 -12.00 5.29 -1.05
N PHE A 147 -12.47 5.04 -2.27
CA PHE A 147 -12.98 6.01 -3.22
C PHE A 147 -14.38 5.60 -3.67
N ASP A 148 -15.23 6.55 -4.07
CA ASP A 148 -16.56 6.22 -4.59
C ASP A 148 -16.48 5.49 -5.94
N GLU A 149 -15.44 5.83 -6.72
CA GLU A 149 -15.14 5.32 -8.05
C GLU A 149 -13.66 4.99 -8.19
N LYS A 150 -13.28 4.38 -9.31
CA LYS A 150 -11.88 4.16 -9.66
C LYS A 150 -11.15 5.51 -9.74
N PRO A 151 -10.17 5.79 -8.87
CA PRO A 151 -9.47 7.07 -8.88
C PRO A 151 -8.65 7.25 -10.15
N GLN A 152 -8.50 8.51 -10.53
CA GLN A 152 -7.49 8.93 -11.49
C GLN A 152 -6.18 9.17 -10.74
N HIS A 153 -5.13 8.51 -11.22
CA HIS A 153 -3.78 8.69 -10.72
C HIS A 153 -2.85 9.09 -11.86
N MET A 154 -1.96 10.02 -11.59
CA MET A 154 -0.91 10.44 -12.49
C MET A 154 0.40 10.47 -11.71
N PHE A 155 1.45 9.85 -12.27
CA PHE A 155 2.77 9.94 -11.67
C PHE A 155 3.20 11.41 -11.59
N ALA A 156 3.33 11.94 -10.38
CA ALA A 156 3.43 13.38 -10.15
C ALA A 156 4.89 13.84 -10.25
N SER A 157 5.29 14.30 -11.44
CA SER A 157 6.35 15.31 -11.54
C SER A 157 5.68 16.66 -11.81
N TYR A 158 6.14 17.73 -11.18
CA TYR A 158 5.65 19.08 -11.49
C TYR A 158 6.17 19.59 -12.84
N TYR A 159 6.89 18.75 -13.60
CA TYR A 159 7.61 19.16 -14.79
C TYR A 159 6.70 18.96 -16.00
N PRO A 160 6.12 20.03 -16.59
CA PRO A 160 5.11 19.91 -17.65
C PRO A 160 5.61 19.14 -18.88
N GLN A 161 6.93 19.12 -19.12
CA GLN A 161 7.57 18.37 -20.19
C GLN A 161 7.41 16.85 -20.03
N LEU A 162 7.26 16.35 -18.80
CA LEU A 162 6.96 14.93 -18.55
C LEU A 162 5.47 14.60 -18.73
N HIS A 163 4.62 15.62 -18.88
CA HIS A 163 3.16 15.48 -18.99
C HIS A 163 2.58 16.08 -20.27
N GLY A 164 3.39 16.16 -21.33
CA GLY A 164 2.94 16.67 -22.64
C GLY A 164 2.43 18.12 -22.60
N GLY A 165 3.00 18.94 -21.72
CA GLY A 165 2.65 20.35 -21.54
C GLY A 165 1.42 20.61 -20.66
N ARG A 166 0.81 19.59 -20.07
CA ARG A 166 -0.34 19.76 -19.17
C ARG A 166 0.13 20.14 -17.77
N ASP A 167 -0.36 21.26 -17.27
CA ASP A 167 -0.21 21.64 -15.87
C ASP A 167 -1.26 20.89 -15.03
N VAL A 168 -0.78 20.00 -14.16
CA VAL A 168 -1.60 19.23 -13.21
C VAL A 168 -1.40 19.69 -11.77
N ALA A 169 -0.79 20.86 -11.57
CA ALA A 169 -0.44 21.41 -10.26
C ALA A 169 -1.66 21.92 -9.47
N GLY A 170 -2.79 22.25 -10.11
CA GLY A 170 -3.94 22.85 -9.43
C GLY A 170 -3.58 24.16 -8.70
N GLU A 171 -4.40 24.58 -7.73
CA GLU A 171 -4.28 25.89 -7.04
C GLU A 171 -3.02 26.08 -6.18
N ASN A 172 -2.19 25.06 -5.97
CA ASN A 172 -0.94 25.16 -5.22
C ASN A 172 0.25 25.16 -6.18
N LYS A 173 0.47 26.30 -6.83
CA LYS A 173 1.81 26.71 -7.27
C LYS A 173 2.63 26.98 -6.00
N ILE A 174 3.79 26.34 -5.87
CA ILE A 174 4.76 26.66 -4.81
C ILE A 174 5.20 28.11 -5.00
#